data_AF-A0A948GFX6-F1
#
_entry.id   AF-A0A948GFX6-F1
#
_cell.length_a   1.000
_cell.length_b   1.000
_cell.length_c   1.000
_cell.angle_alpha   90.00
_cell.angle_beta   90.00
_cell.angle_gamma   90.00
#
_symmetry.space_group_name_H-M   'P 1'
#
loop_
_entity.id
_entity.type
_entity.pdbx_description
1 polymer ?
#
loop_
_entity_poly.entity_id
_entity_poly.type
_entity_poly.pdbx_seq_one_letter_code
_entity_poly.pdbx_strand_id
1 'polypeptide(L)'
;MVLVSIGIILYPLIHDILFLDDLDRQYQAAQTFLSLVKWLIPTILFLLVLFMGHLIVITHRICGPLVNFAHTFDRLAQGDLTRKVHLRKGDYLSSECKRINHMIDGISDIITRLQGDHRKLMVTLQDIKEQVTGIDTKEKIEVLLEMIRQEAKHIADTLAYFRTGDKEPGENHRP
;
A
#
# COMPACT_ATOMS: atom_id res chain seq x y z
N MET A 1 3.99 -33.80 2.85
CA MET A 1 4.77 -34.53 3.87
C MET A 1 3.87 -35.16 4.94
N VAL A 2 3.07 -34.38 5.70
CA VAL A 2 2.22 -34.92 6.78
C VAL A 2 1.18 -35.96 6.31
N LEU A 3 0.49 -35.71 5.19
CA LEU A 3 -0.47 -36.66 4.62
C LEU A 3 0.18 -37.99 4.18
N VAL A 4 1.40 -37.92 3.64
CA VAL A 4 2.16 -39.09 3.19
C VAL A 4 2.60 -39.93 4.39
N SER A 5 3.09 -39.28 5.46
CA SER A 5 3.44 -39.99 6.71
C SER A 5 2.22 -40.65 7.37
N ILE A 6 1.06 -39.99 7.36
CA ILE A 6 -0.18 -40.57 7.90
C ILE A 6 -0.59 -41.81 7.10
N GLY A 7 -0.50 -41.75 5.76
CA GLY A 7 -0.78 -42.89 4.89
C GLY A 7 0.13 -44.10 5.14
N ILE A 8 1.44 -43.87 5.30
CA ILE A 8 2.41 -44.94 5.60
C ILE A 8 2.10 -45.64 6.93
N ILE A 9 1.69 -44.89 7.96
CA ILE A 9 1.38 -45.43 9.28
C ILE A 9 0.08 -46.24 9.28
N LEU A 10 -0.94 -45.82 8.52
CA LEU A 10 -2.25 -46.47 8.47
C LEU A 10 -2.30 -47.65 7.48
N TYR A 11 -1.43 -47.66 6.47
CA TYR A 11 -1.39 -48.68 5.42
C TYR A 11 -1.36 -50.14 5.93
N PRO A 12 -0.44 -50.55 6.82
CA PRO A 12 -0.40 -51.94 7.28
C PRO A 12 -1.69 -52.36 7.98
N LEU A 13 -2.34 -51.44 8.69
CA LEU A 13 -3.55 -51.72 9.44
C LEU A 13 -4.78 -51.85 8.55
N ILE A 14 -4.87 -51.05 7.49
CA ILE A 14 -5.91 -51.15 6.46
C ILE A 14 -5.73 -52.44 5.64
N HIS A 15 -4.49 -52.77 5.31
CA HIS A 15 -4.15 -54.01 4.62
C HIS A 15 -4.58 -55.24 5.44
N ASP A 16 -4.25 -55.25 6.73
CA ASP A 16 -4.60 -56.35 7.64
C ASP A 16 -6.12 -56.52 7.82
N ILE A 17 -6.89 -55.43 7.86
CA ILE A 17 -8.36 -55.49 7.94
C ILE A 17 -8.99 -56.05 6.65
N LEU A 18 -8.42 -55.76 5.47
CA LEU A 18 -9.02 -56.09 4.18
C LEU A 18 -8.56 -57.43 3.59
N PHE A 19 -7.36 -57.92 3.95
CA PHE A 19 -6.70 -59.04 3.26
C PHE A 19 -6.29 -60.23 4.15
N LEU A 20 -6.47 -60.19 5.47
CA LEU A 20 -6.22 -61.36 6.34
C LEU A 20 -7.48 -62.24 6.46
N ASP A 21 -7.39 -63.56 6.29
CA ASP A 21 -8.54 -64.47 6.47
C ASP A 21 -8.84 -64.85 7.94
N ASP A 22 -8.00 -64.39 8.88
CA ASP A 22 -8.11 -64.68 10.31
C ASP A 22 -8.99 -63.64 11.02
N LEU A 23 -10.19 -64.05 11.44
CA LEU A 23 -11.21 -63.20 12.04
C LEU A 23 -10.73 -62.51 13.33
N ASP A 24 -9.89 -63.19 14.13
CA ASP A 24 -9.38 -62.62 15.38
C ASP A 24 -8.35 -61.52 15.09
N ARG A 25 -7.47 -61.72 14.10
CA ARG A 25 -6.50 -60.70 13.70
C ARG A 25 -7.13 -59.51 13.00
N GLN A 26 -8.13 -59.74 12.14
CA GLN A 26 -8.92 -58.66 11.55
C GLN A 26 -9.57 -57.80 12.64
N TYR A 27 -10.15 -58.42 13.66
CA TYR A 27 -10.79 -57.71 14.76
C TYR A 27 -9.82 -56.85 15.57
N GLN A 28 -8.64 -57.38 15.91
CA GLN A 28 -7.59 -56.63 16.61
C GLN A 28 -7.07 -55.44 15.78
N ALA A 29 -6.87 -55.64 14.47
CA ALA A 29 -6.46 -54.57 13.56
C ALA A 29 -7.53 -53.47 13.48
N ALA A 30 -8.81 -53.85 13.36
CA ALA A 30 -9.94 -52.91 13.33
C ALA A 30 -10.07 -52.10 14.64
N GLN A 31 -9.92 -52.73 15.80
CA GLN A 31 -9.97 -52.02 17.08
C GLN A 31 -8.80 -51.04 17.26
N THR A 32 -7.61 -51.43 16.84
CA THR A 32 -6.42 -50.58 16.87
C THR A 32 -6.61 -49.38 15.94
N PHE A 33 -7.14 -49.62 14.73
CA PHE A 33 -7.45 -48.57 13.75
C PHE A 33 -8.47 -47.58 14.30
N LEU A 34 -9.57 -48.10 14.86
CA LEU A 34 -10.63 -47.26 15.41
C LEU A 34 -10.10 -46.41 16.58
N SER A 35 -9.23 -46.97 17.42
CA SER A 35 -8.61 -46.25 18.53
C SER A 35 -7.66 -45.14 18.05
N LEU A 36 -6.85 -45.40 17.02
CA LEU A 36 -5.99 -44.41 16.38
C LEU A 36 -6.81 -43.27 15.76
N VAL A 37 -7.81 -43.60 14.94
CA VAL A 37 -8.68 -42.61 14.28
C VAL A 37 -9.44 -41.78 15.31
N LYS A 38 -9.91 -42.41 16.41
CA LYS A 38 -10.63 -41.73 17.50
C LYS A 38 -9.82 -40.59 18.13
N TRP A 39 -8.50 -40.72 18.25
CA TRP A 39 -7.63 -39.65 18.75
C TRP A 39 -7.13 -38.74 17.63
N LEU A 40 -6.86 -39.29 16.45
CA LEU A 40 -6.30 -38.54 15.33
C LEU A 40 -7.25 -37.46 14.80
N ILE A 41 -8.54 -37.78 14.62
CA ILE A 41 -9.54 -36.84 14.11
C ILE A 41 -9.67 -35.58 14.99
N PRO A 42 -9.91 -35.66 16.32
CA PRO A 42 -10.03 -34.46 17.14
C PRO A 42 -8.72 -33.66 17.18
N THR A 43 -7.55 -34.32 17.16
CA THR A 43 -6.25 -33.62 17.09
C THR A 43 -6.09 -32.84 15.78
N ILE A 44 -6.41 -33.45 14.63
CA ILE A 44 -6.36 -32.77 13.33
C ILE A 44 -7.35 -31.61 13.30
N LEU A 45 -8.57 -31.81 13.79
CA LEU A 45 -9.59 -30.77 13.85
C LEU A 45 -9.14 -29.59 14.71
N PHE A 46 -8.54 -29.87 15.87
CA PHE A 46 -7.99 -28.85 16.75
C PHE A 46 -6.87 -28.04 16.07
N LEU A 47 -5.94 -28.73 15.40
CA LEU A 47 -4.87 -28.07 14.65
C LEU A 47 -5.42 -27.22 13.50
N LEU A 48 -6.44 -27.71 12.79
CA LEU A 48 -7.13 -26.98 11.73
C LEU A 48 -7.74 -25.67 12.26
N VAL A 49 -8.43 -25.73 13.41
CA VAL A 49 -9.02 -24.55 14.06
C VAL A 49 -7.95 -23.54 14.45
N LEU A 50 -6.84 -24.00 15.05
CA LEU A 50 -5.71 -23.12 15.39
C LEU A 50 -5.11 -22.46 14.15
N PHE A 51 -4.90 -23.24 13.08
CA PHE A 51 -4.36 -22.74 11.82
C PHE A 51 -5.30 -21.71 11.18
N MET A 52 -6.60 -21.98 11.17
CA MET A 52 -7.61 -21.05 10.66
C MET A 52 -7.63 -19.75 11.45
N GLY A 53 -7.58 -19.83 12.78
CA GLY A 53 -7.46 -18.66 13.65
C GLY A 53 -6.21 -17.84 13.34
N HIS A 54 -5.07 -18.50 13.16
CA HIS A 54 -3.81 -17.84 12.80
C HIS A 54 -3.90 -17.13 11.44
N LEU A 55 -4.50 -17.76 10.42
CA LEU A 55 -4.72 -17.16 9.10
C LEU A 55 -5.63 -15.92 9.17
N ILE A 56 -6.71 -15.99 9.94
CA ILE A 56 -7.63 -14.86 10.14
C ILE A 56 -6.88 -13.69 10.77
N VAL A 57 -6.08 -13.95 11.81
CA VAL A 57 -5.28 -12.90 12.48
C VAL A 57 -4.29 -12.26 11.50
N ILE A 58 -3.55 -13.06 10.73
CA ILE A 58 -2.62 -12.52 9.72
C ILE A 58 -3.38 -11.67 8.71
N THR A 59 -4.48 -12.18 8.18
CA THR A 59 -5.28 -11.49 7.15
C THR A 59 -5.77 -10.15 7.65
N HIS A 60 -6.27 -10.07 8.89
CA HIS A 60 -6.71 -8.80 9.49
C HIS A 60 -5.57 -7.79 9.66
N ARG A 61 -4.37 -8.26 10.02
CA ARG A 61 -3.17 -7.40 10.18
C ARG A 61 -2.58 -6.91 8.86
N ILE A 62 -3.11 -7.36 7.73
CA ILE A 62 -2.78 -6.88 6.38
C ILE A 62 -3.93 -6.02 5.84
N CYS A 63 -5.16 -6.53 5.89
CA CYS A 63 -6.33 -5.86 5.30
C CYS A 63 -6.68 -4.54 6.01
N GLY A 64 -6.57 -4.49 7.34
CA GLY A 64 -6.82 -3.26 8.11
C GLY A 64 -5.95 -2.08 7.63
N PRO A 65 -4.61 -2.24 7.61
CA PRO A 65 -3.69 -1.29 6.98
C PRO A 65 -4.06 -0.91 5.54
N LEU A 66 -4.42 -1.90 4.71
CA LEU A 66 -4.72 -1.68 3.29
C LEU A 66 -5.94 -0.77 3.09
N VAL A 67 -6.99 -0.96 3.88
CA VAL A 67 -8.18 -0.09 3.85
C VAL A 67 -7.83 1.33 4.31
N ASN A 68 -6.97 1.48 5.32
CA ASN A 68 -6.49 2.80 5.74
C ASN A 68 -5.67 3.50 4.64
N PHE A 69 -4.84 2.75 3.91
CA PHE A 69 -4.09 3.27 2.78
C PHE A 69 -5.03 3.78 1.70
N ALA A 70 -6.03 2.98 1.30
CA ALA A 70 -7.03 3.38 0.30
C ALA A 70 -7.74 4.69 0.68
N HIS A 71 -8.25 4.80 1.91
CA HIS A 71 -8.86 6.04 2.38
C HIS A 71 -7.90 7.23 2.41
N THR A 72 -6.60 6.98 2.60
CA THR A 72 -5.59 8.04 2.57
C THR A 72 -5.34 8.50 1.15
N PHE A 73 -5.28 7.57 0.20
CA PHE A 73 -5.15 7.88 -1.22
C PHE A 73 -6.37 8.63 -1.75
N ASP A 74 -7.58 8.29 -1.32
CA ASP A 74 -8.79 9.03 -1.70
C ASP A 74 -8.73 10.49 -1.23
N ARG A 75 -8.25 10.72 0.00
CA ARG A 75 -8.07 12.08 0.55
C ARG A 75 -6.95 12.83 -0.15
N LEU A 76 -5.84 12.15 -0.43
CA LEU A 76 -4.73 12.68 -1.20
C LEU A 76 -5.18 13.12 -2.61
N ALA A 77 -6.00 12.32 -3.27
CA ALA A 77 -6.57 12.63 -4.58
C ALA A 77 -7.52 13.83 -4.56
N GLN A 78 -8.14 14.11 -3.41
CA GLN A 78 -8.95 15.32 -3.17
C GLN A 78 -8.10 16.55 -2.83
N GLY A 79 -6.78 16.42 -2.78
CA GLY A 79 -5.84 17.50 -2.45
C GLY A 79 -5.57 17.69 -0.95
N ASP A 80 -6.06 16.80 -0.09
CA ASP A 80 -5.74 16.82 1.35
C ASP A 80 -4.41 16.09 1.60
N LEU A 81 -3.34 16.87 1.69
CA LEU A 81 -1.98 16.40 1.98
C LEU A 81 -1.66 16.34 3.49
N THR A 82 -2.61 16.74 4.35
CA THR A 82 -2.39 16.83 5.80
C THR A 82 -2.50 15.48 6.50
N ARG A 83 -3.24 14.54 5.88
CA ARG A 83 -3.49 13.22 6.43
C ARG A 83 -2.28 12.29 6.27
N LYS A 84 -1.87 11.66 7.37
CA LYS A 84 -0.83 10.63 7.39
C LYS A 84 -1.40 9.25 7.72
N VAL A 85 -0.75 8.23 7.18
CA VAL A 85 -1.03 6.83 7.46
C VAL A 85 -0.36 6.43 8.77
N HIS A 86 -1.09 5.77 9.66
CA HIS A 86 -0.55 5.21 10.89
C HIS A 86 -1.03 3.77 11.05
N LEU A 87 -0.14 2.88 11.48
CA LEU A 87 -0.44 1.46 11.70
C LEU A 87 -0.34 1.09 13.17
N ARG A 88 -1.05 0.02 13.54
CA ARG A 88 -0.97 -0.54 14.89
C ARG A 88 0.32 -1.34 15.04
N LYS A 89 0.77 -1.52 16.29
CA LYS A 89 1.97 -2.29 16.59
C LYS A 89 1.84 -3.74 16.09
N GLY A 90 2.79 -4.14 15.25
CA GLY A 90 2.90 -5.50 14.69
C GLY A 90 2.02 -5.77 13.47
N ASP A 91 1.39 -4.76 12.87
CA ASP A 91 0.88 -4.88 11.50
C ASP A 91 2.05 -5.05 10.51
N TYR A 92 1.84 -5.82 9.44
CA TYR A 92 2.91 -6.22 8.53
C TYR A 92 3.41 -5.08 7.62
N LEU A 93 2.52 -4.14 7.25
CA LEU A 93 2.77 -3.12 6.22
C LEU A 93 3.43 -1.82 6.75
N SER A 94 4.25 -1.94 7.80
CA SER A 94 4.89 -0.78 8.44
C SER A 94 5.89 -0.06 7.56
N SER A 95 6.57 -0.78 6.65
CA SER A 95 7.55 -0.20 5.75
C SER A 95 6.87 0.61 4.63
N GLU A 96 5.75 0.10 4.14
CA GLU A 96 4.89 0.68 3.12
C GLU A 96 4.26 1.96 3.67
N CYS A 97 3.76 1.92 4.90
CA CYS A 97 3.27 3.09 5.62
C CYS A 97 4.31 4.23 5.66
N LYS A 98 5.58 3.93 6.00
CA LYS A 98 6.66 4.92 6.00
C LYS A 98 6.91 5.51 4.61
N ARG A 99 6.96 4.65 3.58
CA ARG A 99 7.16 5.08 2.18
C ARG A 99 6.02 5.97 1.70
N ILE A 100 4.78 5.61 2.02
CA ILE A 100 3.59 6.40 1.69
C ILE A 100 3.66 7.76 2.38
N ASN A 101 3.94 7.82 3.68
CA ASN A 101 4.02 9.10 4.40
C ASN A 101 5.12 9.99 3.82
N HIS A 102 6.29 9.44 3.51
CA HIS A 102 7.38 10.16 2.87
C HIS A 102 6.99 10.70 1.48
N MET A 103 6.21 9.95 0.71
CA MET A 103 5.65 10.44 -0.56
C MET A 103 4.69 11.62 -0.32
N ILE A 104 3.79 11.52 0.67
CA ILE A 104 2.86 12.61 1.01
C ILE A 104 3.64 13.85 1.47
N ASP A 105 4.69 13.68 2.29
CA ASP A 105 5.57 14.79 2.71
C ASP A 105 6.21 15.47 1.50
N GLY A 106 6.80 14.69 0.59
CA GLY A 106 7.42 15.24 -0.62
C GLY A 106 6.43 16.02 -1.50
N ILE A 107 5.21 15.52 -1.68
CA ILE A 107 4.16 16.25 -2.43
C ILE A 107 3.76 17.53 -1.69
N SER A 108 3.57 17.46 -0.37
CA SER A 108 3.20 18.60 0.46
C SER A 108 4.25 19.72 0.42
N ASP A 109 5.53 19.37 0.49
CA ASP A 109 6.62 20.33 0.41
C ASP A 109 6.64 21.06 -0.92
N ILE A 110 6.42 20.34 -2.03
CA ILE A 110 6.41 20.94 -3.35
C ILE A 110 5.21 21.88 -3.52
N ILE A 111 4.00 21.46 -3.12
CA ILE A 111 2.81 22.31 -3.18
C ILE A 111 2.98 23.55 -2.29
N THR A 112 3.58 23.40 -1.10
CA THR A 112 3.84 24.53 -0.19
C THR A 112 4.80 25.55 -0.82
N ARG A 113 5.87 25.08 -1.48
CA ARG A 113 6.80 25.95 -2.21
C ARG A 113 6.10 26.69 -3.34
N LEU A 114 5.30 25.98 -4.14
CA LEU A 114 4.57 26.56 -5.26
C LEU A 114 3.56 27.62 -4.79
N GLN A 115 2.83 27.37 -3.70
CA GLN A 115 1.95 28.37 -3.08
C GLN A 115 2.72 29.60 -2.56
N GLY A 116 3.92 29.38 -2.00
CA GLY A 116 4.81 30.45 -1.55
C GLY A 116 5.28 31.33 -2.72
N ASP A 117 5.73 30.72 -3.81
CA ASP A 117 6.19 31.43 -5.00
C ASP A 117 5.05 32.16 -5.71
N HIS A 118 3.86 31.54 -5.78
CA HIS A 118 2.66 32.20 -6.29
C HIS A 118 2.27 33.43 -5.43
N ARG A 119 2.36 33.34 -4.10
CA ARG A 119 2.08 34.48 -3.21
C ARG A 119 3.06 35.62 -3.44
N LYS A 120 4.36 35.32 -3.57
CA LYS A 120 5.37 36.35 -3.88
C LYS A 120 5.06 37.04 -5.21
N LEU A 121 4.75 36.26 -6.24
CA LEU A 121 4.35 36.79 -7.55
C LEU A 121 3.15 37.73 -7.47
N MET A 122 2.12 37.37 -6.71
CA MET A 122 0.94 38.22 -6.52
C MET A 122 1.26 39.52 -5.76
N VAL A 123 2.17 39.47 -4.78
CA VAL A 123 2.64 40.68 -4.07
C VAL A 123 3.42 41.58 -5.02
N THR A 124 4.39 41.04 -5.76
CA THR A 124 5.19 41.79 -6.75
C THR A 124 4.29 42.45 -7.79
N LEU A 125 3.28 41.74 -8.31
CA LEU A 125 2.30 42.30 -9.25
C LEU A 125 1.46 43.43 -8.66
N GLN A 126 1.07 43.33 -7.39
CA GLN A 126 0.31 44.38 -6.70
C GLN A 126 1.18 45.63 -6.48
N ASP A 127 2.43 45.44 -6.05
CA ASP A 127 3.40 46.53 -5.86
C ASP A 127 3.65 47.28 -7.19
N ILE A 128 3.74 46.55 -8.30
CA ILE A 128 3.86 47.11 -9.65
C ILE A 128 2.65 47.97 -9.98
N LYS A 129 1.44 47.45 -9.76
CA LYS A 129 0.20 48.17 -10.07
C LYS A 129 0.09 49.48 -9.28
N GLU A 130 0.52 49.48 -8.03
CA GLU A 130 0.49 50.67 -7.17
C GLU A 130 1.55 51.70 -7.59
N GLN A 131 2.75 51.25 -7.97
CA GLN A 131 3.86 52.12 -8.38
C GLN A 131 3.69 52.71 -9.80
N VAL A 132 2.96 52.05 -10.71
CA VAL A 132 2.76 52.47 -12.12
C VAL A 132 1.64 53.51 -12.29
N THR A 133 1.28 54.27 -11.25
CA THR A 133 0.20 55.28 -11.29
C THR A 133 0.63 56.67 -11.79
N GLY A 134 1.90 56.86 -12.14
CA GLY A 134 2.41 58.08 -12.78
C GLY A 134 3.31 57.73 -13.97
N ILE A 135 3.58 58.71 -14.85
CA ILE A 135 4.52 58.58 -15.99
C ILE A 135 5.88 58.13 -15.44
N ASP A 136 6.10 56.81 -15.33
CA ASP A 136 7.26 56.26 -14.63
C ASP A 136 8.34 55.87 -15.65
N THR A 137 9.57 56.25 -15.31
CA THR A 137 10.78 56.07 -16.10
C THR A 137 10.91 54.60 -16.49
N LYS A 138 11.08 54.33 -17.78
CA LYS A 138 11.31 53.00 -18.38
C LYS A 138 12.17 52.05 -17.52
N GLU A 139 13.19 52.58 -16.84
CA GLU A 139 14.05 51.87 -15.89
C GLU A 139 13.31 51.17 -14.73
N LYS A 140 12.31 51.80 -14.09
CA LYS A 140 11.54 51.15 -13.03
C LYS A 140 10.72 49.98 -13.55
N ILE A 141 10.11 50.15 -14.74
CA ILE A 141 9.33 49.08 -15.39
C ILE A 141 10.25 47.91 -15.75
N GLU A 142 11.48 48.16 -16.21
CA GLU A 142 12.48 47.13 -16.50
C GLU A 142 12.90 46.35 -15.24
N VAL A 143 13.16 47.03 -14.12
CA VAL A 143 13.49 46.37 -12.84
C VAL A 143 12.35 45.47 -12.36
N LEU A 144 11.11 45.96 -12.45
CA LEU A 144 9.92 45.24 -12.01
C LEU A 144 9.60 44.02 -12.91
N LEU A 145 9.80 44.15 -14.22
CA LEU A 145 9.69 43.02 -15.17
C LEU A 145 10.72 41.92 -14.87
N GLU A 146 11.94 42.30 -14.50
CA GLU A 146 12.97 41.33 -14.15
C GLU A 146 12.64 40.56 -12.86
N MET A 147 12.01 41.22 -11.87
CA MET A 147 11.53 40.55 -10.66
C MET A 147 10.45 39.50 -10.97
N ILE A 148 9.43 39.85 -11.78
CA ILE A 148 8.41 38.88 -12.22
C ILE A 148 9.06 37.72 -12.98
N ARG A 149 10.01 38.00 -13.86
CA ARG A 149 10.70 36.97 -14.65
C ARG A 149 11.45 35.99 -13.76
N GLN A 150 12.08 36.47 -12.69
CA GLN A 150 12.76 35.63 -11.71
C GLN A 150 11.79 34.75 -10.93
N GLU A 151 10.65 35.29 -10.47
CA GLU A 151 9.63 34.51 -9.77
C GLU A 151 8.99 33.44 -10.67
N ALA A 152 8.69 33.80 -11.92
CA ALA A 152 8.21 32.86 -12.92
C ALA A 152 9.23 31.74 -13.20
N LYS A 153 10.53 32.06 -13.17
CA LYS A 153 11.60 31.06 -13.29
C LYS A 153 11.64 30.11 -12.09
N HIS A 154 11.48 30.61 -10.87
CA HIS A 154 11.39 29.74 -9.68
C HIS A 154 10.23 28.76 -9.73
N ILE A 155 9.07 29.21 -10.23
CA ILE A 155 7.93 28.34 -10.48
C ILE A 155 8.27 27.29 -11.54
N ALA A 156 8.87 27.70 -12.66
CA ALA A 156 9.27 26.78 -13.73
C ALA A 156 10.27 25.72 -13.25
N ASP A 157 11.26 26.11 -12.45
CA ASP A 157 12.24 25.19 -11.86
C ASP A 157 11.58 24.19 -10.89
N THR A 158 10.61 24.66 -10.08
CA THR A 158 9.82 23.80 -9.19
C THR A 158 8.98 22.79 -9.98
N LEU A 159 8.39 23.22 -11.10
CA LEU A 159 7.60 22.36 -11.97
C LEU A 159 8.45 21.38 -12.78
N ALA A 160 9.69 21.73 -13.13
CA ALA A 160 10.62 20.88 -13.88
C ALA A 160 10.96 19.57 -13.14
N TYR A 161 10.77 19.52 -11.83
CA TYR A 161 10.86 18.30 -11.03
C TYR A 161 9.82 17.24 -11.45
N PHE A 162 8.66 17.65 -11.95
CA PHE A 162 7.59 16.74 -12.36
C PHE A 162 7.72 16.33 -13.81
N ARG A 163 7.75 15.03 -14.05
CA ARG A 163 7.58 14.46 -15.39
C ARG A 163 6.09 14.17 -15.59
N THR A 164 5.38 15.09 -16.20
CA THR A 164 3.99 14.85 -16.62
C THR A 164 4.01 14.07 -17.94
N GLY A 165 3.15 13.06 -18.05
CA GLY A 165 2.95 12.33 -19.30
C GLY A 165 2.11 13.18 -20.25
N ASP A 166 2.67 14.29 -20.74
CA ASP A 166 2.05 15.02 -21.83
C ASP A 166 2.06 14.07 -23.03
N LYS A 167 0.87 13.62 -23.43
CA LYS A 167 0.70 12.93 -24.70
C LYS A 167 1.03 13.95 -25.77
N GLU A 168 2.14 13.76 -26.48
CA GLU A 168 2.31 14.43 -27.75
C GLU A 168 1.04 14.19 -28.59
N PRO A 169 0.44 15.23 -29.19
CA PRO A 169 -0.67 15.06 -30.11
C PRO A 169 -0.13 14.46 -31.40
N GLY A 170 0.12 13.14 -31.43
CA GLY A 170 0.81 12.54 -32.57
C GLY A 170 0.85 11.02 -32.69
N GLU A 171 0.70 10.24 -31.62
CA GLU A 171 0.74 8.77 -31.76
C GLU A 171 -0.65 8.17 -31.98
N ASN A 172 -1.06 8.27 -33.24
CA ASN A 172 -2.19 7.56 -33.81
C ASN A 172 -2.03 6.06 -33.55
N HIS A 173 -2.99 5.53 -32.80
CA HIS A 173 -3.29 4.12 -32.67
C HIS A 173 -3.26 3.44 -34.05
N ARG A 174 -2.41 2.43 -34.21
CA ARG A 174 -2.57 1.42 -35.27
C ARG A 174 -2.49 0.03 -34.66
N PRO A 175 -3.31 -0.89 -35.22
CA PRO A 175 -4.03 -1.92 -34.49
C PRO A 175 -3.18 -3.05 -33.95
#